data_AF-A0A815S285-F1
#
_entry.id   AF-A0A815S285-F1
#
_cell.length_a   1.000
_cell.length_b   1.000
_cell.length_c   1.000
_cell.angle_alpha   90.00
_cell.angle_beta   90.00
_cell.angle_gamma   90.00
#
_symmetry.space_group_name_H-M   'P 1'
#
loop_
_entity.id
_entity.type
_entity.pdbx_description
1 polymer ?
#
loop_
_entity_poly.entity_id
_entity_poly.type
_entity_poly.pdbx_seq_one_letter_code
_entity_poly.pdbx_strand_id
1 'polypeptide(L)'
;DNQNAHGLSVRELADNYKISKSSAANILRRSEELLADYSSNCNKEKARQVAEQLGYTSETFKASNGWLKKFRNRYAISFRTINGESALVDNSTVEEWTQRLSTILDGFDENDVFNADETGLSYRATPDHSLVLSKEECKGGKKSKERLTVLLCSNLTGTVKLKPVVIGKSQRPRCFKNITTSKLPVIWLSNRTAWMTSQTADQISITVLDAIKWIDLSWENVTEKTIKNGFRAL
;
A
#
# COMPACT_ATOMS: atom_id res chain seq x y z
N ASP A 1 26.75 3.10 -4.04
CA ASP A 1 25.72 2.07 -3.82
C ASP A 1 24.69 2.58 -2.82
N ASN A 2 23.50 2.92 -3.31
CA ASN A 2 22.37 3.42 -2.51
C ASN A 2 21.13 2.63 -2.95
N GLN A 3 20.94 1.43 -2.40
CA GLN A 3 19.70 0.66 -2.56
C GLN A 3 18.73 1.05 -1.44
N ASN A 4 17.45 1.20 -1.80
CA ASN A 4 16.37 1.43 -0.83
C ASN A 4 15.81 0.08 -0.33
N ALA A 5 14.88 0.13 0.63
CA ALA A 5 14.25 -1.05 1.25
C ALA A 5 13.51 -2.02 0.29
N HIS A 6 13.42 -1.68 -1.00
CA HIS A 6 12.80 -2.51 -2.05
C HIS A 6 13.80 -2.96 -3.13
N GLY A 7 15.11 -2.78 -2.93
CA GLY A 7 16.16 -3.23 -3.86
C GLY A 7 16.25 -2.45 -5.19
N LEU A 8 15.32 -1.53 -5.47
CA LEU A 8 15.31 -0.75 -6.70
C LEU A 8 16.37 0.35 -6.68
N SER A 9 17.13 0.44 -7.77
CA SER A 9 18.09 1.51 -7.98
C SER A 9 17.39 2.86 -8.24
N VAL A 10 18.09 3.95 -7.94
CA VAL A 10 17.67 5.32 -8.24
C VAL A 10 17.29 5.49 -9.72
N ARG A 11 17.95 4.75 -10.61
CA ARG A 11 17.72 4.77 -12.05
C ARG A 11 16.38 4.13 -12.40
N GLU A 12 16.10 2.94 -11.87
CA GLU A 12 14.84 2.24 -12.09
C GLU A 12 13.65 3.03 -11.54
N LEU A 13 13.81 3.66 -10.37
CA LEU A 13 12.77 4.55 -9.83
C LEU A 13 12.53 5.79 -10.70
N ALA A 14 13.60 6.39 -11.23
CA ALA A 14 13.47 7.54 -12.11
C ALA A 14 12.70 7.18 -13.39
N ASP A 15 13.05 6.02 -13.97
CA ASP A 15 12.47 5.53 -15.21
C ASP A 15 11.00 5.09 -15.00
N ASN A 16 10.69 4.37 -13.91
CA ASN A 16 9.34 3.90 -13.57
C ASN A 16 8.35 5.04 -13.30
N TYR A 17 8.80 6.10 -12.62
CA TYR A 17 7.94 7.22 -12.26
C TYR A 17 8.07 8.41 -13.23
N LYS A 18 8.82 8.25 -14.33
CA LYS A 18 9.08 9.29 -15.34
C LYS A 18 9.56 10.61 -14.74
N ILE A 19 10.47 10.53 -13.78
CA ILE A 19 11.10 11.68 -13.12
C ILE A 19 12.60 11.67 -13.38
N SER A 20 13.27 12.82 -13.21
CA SER A 20 14.73 12.85 -13.35
C SER A 20 15.40 12.00 -12.27
N LYS A 21 16.54 11.38 -12.59
CA LYS A 21 17.38 10.64 -11.61
C LYS A 21 17.75 11.49 -10.40
N SER A 22 17.99 12.78 -10.62
CA SER A 22 18.24 13.75 -9.55
C SER A 22 17.02 13.91 -8.63
N SER A 23 15.80 13.93 -9.18
CA SER A 23 14.56 14.01 -8.41
C SER A 23 14.31 12.72 -7.62
N ALA A 24 14.48 11.56 -8.26
CA ALA A 24 14.34 10.26 -7.60
C ALA A 24 15.34 10.10 -6.43
N ALA A 25 16.61 10.46 -6.65
CA ALA A 25 17.64 10.46 -5.61
C ALA A 25 17.29 11.40 -4.45
N ASN A 26 16.80 12.61 -4.77
CA ASN A 26 16.46 13.60 -3.75
C ASN A 26 15.24 13.19 -2.92
N ILE A 27 14.24 12.55 -3.56
CA ILE A 27 13.06 12.00 -2.87
C ILE A 27 13.45 10.85 -1.95
N LEU A 28 14.30 9.92 -2.41
CA LEU A 28 14.79 8.83 -1.57
C LEU A 28 15.60 9.34 -0.38
N ARG A 29 16.51 10.28 -0.63
CA ARG A 29 17.35 10.89 0.42
C ARG A 29 16.53 11.62 1.48
N ARG A 30 15.36 12.15 1.10
CA ARG A 30 14.48 12.94 1.97
C ARG A 30 13.16 12.23 2.27
N SER A 31 13.09 10.91 2.09
CA SER A 31 11.83 10.16 2.15
C SER A 31 11.15 10.28 3.52
N GLU A 32 11.92 10.15 4.61
CA GLU A 32 11.42 10.35 5.98
C GLU A 32 10.97 11.79 6.24
N GLU A 33 11.71 12.79 5.74
CA GLU A 33 11.31 14.20 5.82
C GLU A 33 10.02 14.47 5.05
N LEU A 34 9.88 13.92 3.84
CA LEU A 34 8.71 14.07 2.99
C LEU A 34 7.48 13.39 3.59
N LEU A 35 7.65 12.23 4.24
CA LEU A 35 6.57 11.56 4.99
C LEU A 35 6.15 12.36 6.22
N ALA A 36 7.11 12.92 6.95
CA ALA A 36 6.84 13.82 8.08
C ALA A 36 6.13 15.12 7.61
N ASP A 37 6.51 15.65 6.44
CA ASP A 37 5.90 16.81 5.80
C ASP A 37 4.49 16.51 5.27
N TYR A 38 4.22 15.30 4.76
CA TYR A 38 2.90 14.88 4.31
C TYR A 38 1.88 14.86 5.46
N SER A 39 2.23 14.25 6.59
CA SER A 39 1.39 14.26 7.80
C SER A 39 1.31 15.67 8.44
N SER A 40 2.38 16.46 8.34
CA SER A 40 2.40 17.89 8.69
C SER A 40 1.42 18.71 7.84
N ASN A 41 1.26 18.41 6.55
CA ASN A 41 0.30 19.05 5.67
C ASN A 41 -1.16 18.77 6.09
N CYS A 42 -1.48 17.55 6.50
CA CYS A 42 -2.80 17.20 7.04
C CYS A 42 -3.16 18.05 8.27
N ASN A 43 -2.18 18.27 9.16
CA ASN A 43 -2.34 19.09 10.36
C ASN A 43 -2.52 20.58 10.04
N LYS A 44 -1.77 21.10 9.05
CA LYS A 44 -1.90 22.50 8.60
C LYS A 44 -3.26 22.75 7.96
N GLU A 45 -3.74 21.82 7.14
CA GLU A 45 -5.04 21.93 6.50
C GLU A 45 -6.17 21.88 7.52
N LYS A 46 -6.10 20.95 8.48
CA LYS A 46 -7.09 20.91 9.57
C LYS A 46 -7.06 22.17 10.43
N ALA A 47 -5.88 22.73 10.69
CA ALA A 47 -5.74 23.99 11.43
C ALA A 47 -6.34 25.17 10.67
N ARG A 48 -6.21 25.22 9.33
CA ARG A 48 -6.87 26.24 8.51
C ARG A 48 -8.39 26.14 8.57
N GLN A 49 -8.95 24.93 8.46
CA GLN A 49 -10.40 24.72 8.56
C GLN A 49 -10.96 25.18 9.92
N VAL A 50 -10.26 24.87 11.01
CA VAL A 50 -10.67 25.32 12.35
C VAL A 50 -10.55 26.84 12.49
N ALA A 51 -9.49 27.43 11.93
CA ALA A 51 -9.33 28.89 11.92
C ALA A 51 -10.45 29.59 11.15
N GLU A 52 -10.85 29.05 10.00
CA GLU A 52 -11.98 29.56 9.20
C GLU A 52 -13.31 29.47 9.98
N GLN A 53 -13.56 28.38 10.68
CA GLN A 53 -14.73 28.23 11.57
C GLN A 53 -14.75 29.24 12.72
N LEU A 54 -13.58 29.73 13.13
CA LEU A 54 -13.41 30.75 14.17
C LEU A 54 -13.38 32.18 13.59
N GLY A 55 -13.62 32.36 12.29
CA GLY A 55 -13.68 33.65 11.62
C GLY A 55 -12.33 34.21 11.16
N TYR A 56 -11.26 33.41 11.18
CA TYR A 56 -9.96 33.81 10.65
C TYR A 56 -9.87 33.52 9.15
N THR A 57 -9.38 34.48 8.39
CA THR A 57 -9.13 34.35 6.95
C THR A 57 -7.77 33.72 6.66
N SER A 58 -7.60 33.20 5.44
CA SER A 58 -6.32 32.66 4.95
C SER A 58 -5.17 33.68 4.93
N GLU A 59 -5.49 34.98 4.97
CA GLU A 59 -4.52 36.08 5.09
C GLU A 59 -4.04 36.28 6.53
N THR A 60 -4.95 36.13 7.50
CA THR A 60 -4.67 36.32 8.94
C THR A 60 -4.06 35.09 9.59
N PHE A 61 -4.43 33.88 9.15
CA PHE A 61 -3.85 32.63 9.64
C PHE A 61 -3.42 31.71 8.51
N LYS A 62 -2.10 31.54 8.35
CA LYS A 62 -1.48 30.78 7.26
C LYS A 62 -1.09 29.34 7.60
N ALA A 63 -1.30 28.91 8.85
CA ALA A 63 -0.82 27.61 9.36
C ALA A 63 0.63 27.30 8.92
N SER A 64 1.54 28.28 9.08
CA SER A 64 2.90 28.17 8.56
C SER A 64 3.70 27.03 9.24
N ASN A 65 4.75 26.56 8.59
CA ASN A 65 5.65 25.56 9.17
C ASN A 65 6.23 26.05 10.53
N GLY A 66 6.54 27.34 10.64
CA GLY A 66 7.01 27.95 11.89
C GLY A 66 5.94 27.95 12.99
N TRP A 67 4.68 28.22 12.64
CA TRP A 67 3.57 28.09 13.59
C TRP A 67 3.40 26.66 14.06
N LEU A 68 3.38 25.68 13.14
CA LEU A 68 3.21 24.27 13.49
C LEU A 68 4.34 23.74 14.38
N LYS A 69 5.59 24.13 14.11
CA LYS A 69 6.74 23.78 14.95
C LYS A 69 6.59 24.36 16.36
N LYS A 70 6.25 25.64 16.48
CA LYS A 70 6.02 26.29 17.79
C LYS A 70 4.81 25.71 18.52
N PHE A 71 3.74 25.37 17.80
CA PHE A 71 2.55 24.72 18.33
C PHE A 71 2.89 23.35 18.92
N ARG A 72 3.60 22.50 18.15
CA ARG A 72 4.05 21.18 18.63
C ARG A 72 4.94 21.29 19.86
N ASN A 73 5.90 22.22 19.86
CA ASN A 73 6.79 22.43 20.99
C ASN A 73 6.04 22.95 22.23
N ARG A 74 5.12 23.92 22.06
CA ARG A 74 4.32 24.49 23.15
C ARG A 74 3.46 23.44 23.85
N TYR A 75 2.92 22.51 23.07
CA TYR A 75 2.02 21.46 23.55
C TYR A 75 2.67 20.09 23.70
N ALA A 76 4.00 20.01 23.59
CA ALA A 76 4.81 18.78 23.70
C ALA A 76 4.32 17.61 22.82
N ILE A 77 3.87 17.93 21.60
CA ILE A 77 3.40 16.95 20.61
C ILE A 77 4.61 16.32 19.91
N SER A 78 4.79 15.01 20.04
CA SER A 78 5.83 14.24 19.35
C SER A 78 5.24 13.22 18.37
N PHE A 79 5.91 13.03 17.22
CA PHE A 79 5.55 12.01 16.23
C PHE A 79 6.44 10.79 16.45
N ARG A 80 5.86 9.61 16.63
CA ARG A 80 6.59 8.35 16.81
C ARG A 80 6.02 7.29 15.87
N THR A 81 6.89 6.62 15.13
CA THR A 81 6.55 5.46 14.31
C THR A 81 6.51 4.22 15.20
N ILE A 82 5.38 3.52 15.24
CA ILE A 82 5.26 2.22 15.93
C ILE A 82 5.22 1.15 14.84
N ASN A 83 6.37 0.54 14.56
CA ASN A 83 6.45 -0.58 13.63
C ASN A 83 6.08 -1.87 14.38
N GLY A 84 4.99 -2.51 13.98
CA GLY A 84 4.45 -3.69 14.67
C GLY A 84 5.22 -4.99 14.42
N GLU A 85 5.97 -5.10 13.32
CA GLU A 85 6.53 -6.37 12.85
C GLU A 85 8.04 -6.36 12.60
N SER A 86 8.70 -5.20 12.57
CA SER A 86 10.14 -5.11 12.26
C SER A 86 11.05 -5.70 13.35
N ALA A 87 10.50 -6.08 14.50
CA ALA A 87 11.25 -6.60 15.64
C ALA A 87 11.32 -8.14 15.70
N LEU A 88 10.68 -8.85 14.76
CA LEU A 88 10.47 -10.31 14.87
C LEU A 88 11.20 -11.15 13.80
N VAL A 89 11.86 -10.54 12.82
CA VAL A 89 12.55 -11.28 11.75
C VAL A 89 14.06 -11.06 11.89
N ASP A 90 14.80 -12.15 12.08
CA ASP A 90 16.26 -12.13 12.09
C ASP A 90 16.79 -11.89 10.67
N ASN A 91 17.82 -11.05 10.55
CA ASN A 91 18.41 -10.72 9.25
C ASN A 91 18.98 -11.96 8.55
N SER A 92 19.47 -12.94 9.32
CA SER A 92 19.96 -14.21 8.76
C SER A 92 18.86 -14.99 8.02
N THR A 93 17.61 -14.94 8.52
CA THR A 93 16.46 -15.58 7.90
C THR A 93 16.09 -14.89 6.60
N VAL A 94 16.18 -13.56 6.54
CA VAL A 94 15.93 -12.78 5.31
C VAL A 94 16.95 -13.14 4.22
N GLU A 95 18.22 -13.25 4.58
CA GLU A 95 19.29 -13.61 3.64
C GLU A 95 19.12 -15.03 3.08
N GLU A 96 18.80 -16.02 3.92
CA GLU A 96 18.52 -17.39 3.51
C GLU A 96 17.36 -17.45 2.50
N TRP A 97 16.24 -16.80 2.84
CA TRP A 97 15.06 -16.77 1.97
C TRP A 97 15.32 -16.05 0.65
N THR A 98 16.16 -15.01 0.65
CA THR A 98 16.53 -14.29 -0.57
C THR A 98 17.30 -15.19 -1.54
N GLN A 99 18.28 -15.96 -1.04
CA GLN A 99 19.03 -16.93 -1.86
C GLN A 99 18.17 -18.09 -2.34
N ARG A 100 17.25 -18.56 -1.50
CA ARG A 100 16.32 -19.62 -1.86
C ARG A 100 15.33 -19.15 -2.92
N LEU A 101 14.81 -17.93 -2.80
CA LEU A 101 13.88 -17.35 -3.76
C LEU A 101 14.53 -17.21 -5.14
N SER A 102 15.78 -16.73 -5.23
CA SER A 102 16.48 -16.65 -6.53
C SER A 102 16.62 -18.01 -7.20
N THR A 103 16.81 -19.07 -6.41
CA THR A 103 16.90 -20.45 -6.93
C THR A 103 15.54 -20.95 -7.42
N ILE A 104 14.47 -20.64 -6.70
CA ILE A 104 13.08 -21.02 -7.09
C ILE A 104 12.65 -20.29 -8.36
N LEU A 105 13.04 -19.02 -8.50
CA LEU A 105 12.70 -18.18 -9.64
C LEU A 105 13.64 -18.40 -10.84
N ASP A 106 14.71 -19.19 -10.70
CA ASP A 106 15.65 -19.45 -11.79
C ASP A 106 14.95 -20.13 -12.97
N GLY A 107 15.17 -19.61 -14.18
CA GLY A 107 14.53 -20.08 -15.40
C GLY A 107 13.13 -19.54 -15.70
N PHE A 108 12.49 -18.81 -14.77
CA PHE A 108 11.23 -18.10 -15.03
C PHE A 108 11.50 -16.68 -15.56
N ASP A 109 10.67 -16.20 -16.50
CA ASP A 109 10.70 -14.80 -16.91
C ASP A 109 10.09 -13.93 -15.80
N GLU A 110 10.68 -12.78 -15.52
CA GLU A 110 10.17 -11.86 -14.49
C GLU A 110 8.73 -11.43 -14.78
N ASN A 111 8.30 -11.38 -16.04
CA ASN A 111 6.92 -11.05 -16.39
C ASN A 111 5.90 -12.14 -16.02
N ASP A 112 6.37 -13.37 -15.81
CA ASP A 112 5.55 -14.55 -15.48
C ASP A 112 5.56 -14.88 -13.99
N VAL A 113 6.35 -14.16 -13.20
CA VAL A 113 6.38 -14.32 -11.74
C VAL A 113 5.36 -13.38 -11.12
N PHE A 114 4.25 -13.92 -10.60
CA PHE A 114 3.20 -13.14 -9.94
C PHE A 114 3.28 -13.26 -8.43
N ASN A 115 3.10 -12.13 -7.74
CA ASN A 115 2.85 -12.08 -6.32
C ASN A 115 1.42 -11.60 -6.08
N ALA A 116 0.74 -12.22 -5.11
CA ALA A 116 -0.57 -11.80 -4.63
C ALA A 116 -0.53 -11.65 -3.12
N ASP A 117 -1.01 -10.52 -2.61
CA ASP A 117 -1.00 -10.24 -1.19
C ASP A 117 -2.28 -9.55 -0.71
N GLU A 118 -2.66 -9.85 0.54
CA GLU A 118 -3.86 -9.32 1.18
C GLU A 118 -3.52 -8.10 2.03
N THR A 119 -4.18 -6.97 1.75
CA THR A 119 -4.10 -5.80 2.60
C THR A 119 -5.45 -5.43 3.22
N GLY A 120 -5.38 -4.89 4.43
CA GLY A 120 -6.52 -4.42 5.18
C GLY A 120 -6.80 -2.94 4.99
N LEU A 121 -7.93 -2.61 4.37
CA LEU A 121 -8.38 -1.23 4.26
C LEU A 121 -9.38 -0.89 5.37
N SER A 122 -8.89 -0.19 6.40
CA SER A 122 -9.74 0.34 7.48
C SER A 122 -10.25 1.74 7.13
N TYR A 123 -11.25 1.81 6.25
CA TYR A 123 -11.71 3.08 5.64
C TYR A 123 -12.43 4.03 6.60
N ARG A 124 -12.84 3.56 7.78
CA ARG A 124 -13.37 4.41 8.88
C ARG A 124 -12.45 4.47 10.08
N ALA A 125 -11.22 3.94 9.99
CA ALA A 125 -10.29 4.07 11.09
C ALA A 125 -9.98 5.55 11.31
N THR A 126 -10.14 5.98 12.56
CA THR A 126 -9.54 7.22 13.03
C THR A 126 -8.03 7.00 13.13
N PRO A 127 -7.21 8.05 12.94
CA PRO A 127 -5.76 7.95 13.10
C PRO A 127 -5.38 7.22 14.39
N ASP A 128 -4.35 6.38 14.32
CA ASP A 128 -3.85 5.64 15.47
C ASP A 128 -3.14 6.54 16.49
N HIS A 129 -2.88 7.79 16.10
CA HIS A 129 -2.28 8.84 16.89
C HIS A 129 -3.29 9.96 17.10
N SER A 130 -3.61 10.25 18.35
CA SER A 130 -4.33 11.47 18.73
C SER A 130 -3.31 12.49 19.23
N LEU A 131 -3.53 13.77 18.94
CA LEU A 131 -2.74 14.85 19.55
C LEU A 131 -3.20 14.99 21.00
N VAL A 132 -2.41 14.48 21.95
CA VAL A 132 -2.73 14.55 23.38
C VAL A 132 -1.89 15.63 24.04
N LEU A 133 -2.52 16.50 24.83
CA LEU A 133 -1.80 17.42 25.71
C LEU A 133 -1.08 16.61 26.80
N SER A 134 0.16 16.98 27.14
CA SER A 134 1.03 16.18 28.02
C SER A 134 0.49 15.91 29.44
N LYS A 135 -0.65 16.51 29.81
CA LYS A 135 -1.27 16.43 31.15
C LYS A 135 -2.71 15.90 31.11
N GLU A 136 -3.22 15.47 29.96
CA GLU A 136 -4.57 14.93 29.84
C GLU A 136 -4.55 13.41 29.71
N GLU A 137 -5.40 12.73 30.47
CA GLU A 137 -5.65 11.31 30.28
C GLU A 137 -6.48 11.09 29.01
N CYS A 138 -5.89 10.41 28.03
CA CYS A 138 -6.58 10.05 26.80
C CYS A 138 -7.55 8.90 27.06
N LYS A 139 -8.83 9.18 27.29
CA LYS A 139 -9.87 8.13 27.35
C LYS A 139 -10.13 7.63 25.93
N GLY A 140 -9.65 6.42 25.63
CA GLY A 140 -9.74 5.83 24.30
C GLY A 140 -11.19 5.63 23.83
N GLY A 141 -11.48 6.11 22.62
CA GLY A 141 -12.70 5.74 21.89
C GLY A 141 -12.55 4.36 21.23
N LYS A 142 -13.66 3.63 21.05
CA LYS A 142 -13.65 2.37 20.30
C LYS A 142 -13.36 2.67 18.83
N LYS A 143 -12.14 2.37 18.36
CA LYS A 143 -11.78 2.50 16.94
C LYS A 143 -12.80 1.77 16.07
N SER A 144 -13.25 2.42 15.00
CA SER A 144 -14.09 1.75 14.01
C SER A 144 -13.31 0.58 13.42
N LYS A 145 -13.82 -0.64 13.62
CA LYS A 145 -13.25 -1.88 13.05
C LYS A 145 -13.88 -2.20 11.69
N GLU A 146 -14.39 -1.19 11.00
CA GLU A 146 -14.87 -1.37 9.63
C GLU A 146 -13.68 -1.50 8.69
N ARG A 147 -13.47 -2.75 8.27
CA ARG A 147 -12.39 -3.20 7.39
C ARG A 147 -13.01 -3.73 6.10
N LEU A 148 -12.35 -3.41 4.99
CA LEU A 148 -12.40 -4.18 3.77
C LEU A 148 -11.08 -4.93 3.65
N THR A 149 -11.13 -6.14 3.13
CA THR A 149 -9.92 -6.85 2.70
C THR A 149 -9.75 -6.61 1.20
N VAL A 150 -8.53 -6.31 0.77
CA VAL A 150 -8.20 -6.11 -0.63
C VAL A 150 -7.07 -7.08 -0.99
N LEU A 151 -7.33 -7.98 -1.93
CA LEU A 151 -6.29 -8.79 -2.56
C LEU A 151 -5.79 -8.05 -3.80
N LEU A 152 -4.48 -7.82 -3.83
CA LEU A 152 -3.79 -7.23 -4.97
C LEU A 152 -2.86 -8.28 -5.55
N CYS A 153 -2.79 -8.34 -6.88
CA CYS A 153 -1.87 -9.25 -7.56
C CYS A 153 -1.23 -8.53 -8.75
N SER A 154 0.08 -8.72 -8.87
CA SER A 154 0.90 -8.13 -9.92
C SER A 154 2.05 -9.05 -10.27
N ASN A 155 2.53 -8.98 -11.51
CA ASN A 155 3.80 -9.60 -11.86
C ASN A 155 4.99 -8.85 -11.25
N LEU A 156 6.15 -9.50 -11.23
CA LEU A 156 7.38 -9.02 -10.59
C LEU A 156 7.85 -7.68 -11.16
N THR A 157 7.70 -7.49 -12.48
CA THR A 157 8.03 -6.24 -13.18
C THR A 157 6.99 -5.13 -12.98
N GLY A 158 5.80 -5.46 -12.47
CA GLY A 158 4.72 -4.50 -12.24
C GLY A 158 3.97 -4.04 -13.50
N THR A 159 4.27 -4.64 -14.65
CA THR A 159 3.65 -4.31 -15.95
C THR A 159 2.22 -4.83 -16.05
N VAL A 160 1.94 -5.99 -15.43
CA VAL A 160 0.62 -6.62 -15.38
C VAL A 160 0.08 -6.56 -13.97
N LYS A 161 -1.07 -5.90 -13.81
CA LYS A 161 -1.81 -5.79 -12.55
C LYS A 161 -3.19 -6.42 -12.71
N LEU A 162 -3.47 -7.44 -11.92
CA LEU A 162 -4.77 -8.09 -11.95
C LEU A 162 -5.83 -7.19 -11.30
N LYS A 163 -7.08 -7.41 -11.70
CA LYS A 163 -8.23 -6.68 -11.16
C LYS A 163 -8.31 -6.92 -9.65
N PRO A 164 -8.28 -5.89 -8.79
CA PRO A 164 -8.31 -6.08 -7.35
C PRO A 164 -9.57 -6.81 -6.89
N VAL A 165 -9.43 -7.72 -5.93
CA VAL A 165 -10.55 -8.36 -5.26
C VAL A 165 -10.78 -7.65 -3.93
N VAL A 166 -12.00 -7.15 -3.71
CA VAL A 166 -12.39 -6.47 -2.49
C VAL A 166 -13.43 -7.31 -1.77
N ILE A 167 -13.15 -7.66 -0.52
CA ILE A 167 -14.00 -8.46 0.35
C ILE A 167 -14.59 -7.54 1.42
N GLY A 168 -15.91 -7.38 1.40
CA GLY A 168 -16.66 -6.67 2.43
C GLY A 168 -17.50 -7.59 3.31
N LYS A 169 -18.16 -7.02 4.33
CA LYS A 169 -19.07 -7.79 5.21
C LYS A 169 -20.39 -8.16 4.55
N SER A 170 -20.88 -7.29 3.67
CA SER A 170 -22.19 -7.40 3.05
C SER A 170 -22.05 -7.71 1.58
N GLN A 171 -22.84 -8.65 1.07
CA GLN A 171 -22.94 -8.95 -0.36
C GLN A 171 -23.35 -7.72 -1.17
N ARG A 172 -24.20 -6.88 -0.59
CA ARG A 172 -24.70 -5.65 -1.21
C ARG A 172 -24.77 -4.52 -0.18
N PRO A 173 -23.65 -3.83 0.09
CA PRO A 173 -23.64 -2.73 1.04
C PRO A 173 -24.59 -1.60 0.59
N ARG A 174 -25.12 -0.82 1.54
CA ARG A 174 -26.10 0.25 1.26
C ARG A 174 -25.60 1.29 0.26
N CYS A 175 -24.29 1.53 0.20
CA CYS A 175 -23.68 2.43 -0.79
C CYS A 175 -23.75 1.91 -2.23
N PHE A 176 -24.06 0.63 -2.45
CA PHE A 176 -24.27 0.05 -3.78
C PHE A 176 -25.73 0.13 -4.24
N LYS A 177 -26.54 0.96 -3.56
CA LYS A 177 -27.87 1.31 -4.06
C LYS A 177 -27.70 1.94 -5.44
N ASN A 178 -28.34 1.36 -6.44
CA ASN A 178 -28.26 1.74 -7.87
C ASN A 178 -26.90 1.49 -8.56
N ILE A 179 -25.99 0.74 -7.94
CA ILE A 179 -24.73 0.33 -8.58
C ILE A 179 -24.82 -1.14 -8.99
N THR A 180 -24.43 -1.44 -10.22
CA THR A 180 -24.24 -2.82 -10.68
C THR A 180 -22.82 -3.25 -10.35
N THR A 181 -22.66 -4.26 -9.50
CA THR A 181 -21.36 -4.69 -8.98
C THR A 181 -20.37 -5.12 -10.09
N SER A 182 -20.88 -5.69 -11.19
CA SER A 182 -20.05 -6.07 -12.35
C SER A 182 -19.42 -4.87 -13.09
N LYS A 183 -20.00 -3.67 -12.94
CA LYS A 183 -19.45 -2.43 -13.52
C LYS A 183 -18.36 -1.80 -12.66
N LEU A 184 -18.11 -2.33 -11.47
CA LEU A 184 -17.04 -1.83 -10.62
C LEU A 184 -15.67 -2.18 -11.22
N PRO A 185 -14.66 -1.30 -11.02
CA PRO A 185 -13.28 -1.59 -11.41
C PRO A 185 -12.61 -2.65 -10.52
N VAL A 186 -13.36 -3.26 -9.60
CA VAL A 186 -12.91 -4.32 -8.68
C VAL A 186 -13.84 -5.53 -8.77
N ILE A 187 -13.35 -6.69 -8.35
CA ILE A 187 -14.19 -7.85 -8.08
C ILE A 187 -14.67 -7.72 -6.63
N TRP A 188 -15.98 -7.63 -6.42
CA TRP A 188 -16.54 -7.51 -5.07
C TRP A 188 -17.04 -8.86 -4.57
N LEU A 189 -16.50 -9.30 -3.44
CA LEU A 189 -16.95 -10.47 -2.71
C LEU A 189 -17.42 -10.06 -1.31
N SER A 190 -18.13 -10.97 -0.64
CA SER A 190 -18.58 -10.72 0.72
C SER A 190 -18.41 -11.90 1.64
N ASN A 191 -17.91 -11.62 2.84
CA ASN A 191 -17.78 -12.57 3.93
C ASN A 191 -18.11 -11.87 5.24
N ARG A 192 -18.81 -12.52 6.18
CA ARG A 192 -19.27 -11.92 7.45
C ARG A 192 -18.17 -11.23 8.25
N THR A 193 -16.95 -11.75 8.17
CA THR A 193 -15.79 -11.21 8.88
C THR A 193 -15.01 -10.17 8.07
N ALA A 194 -15.30 -10.04 6.77
CA ALA A 194 -14.53 -9.30 5.77
C ALA A 194 -13.07 -9.74 5.63
N TRP A 195 -12.77 -10.99 6.00
CA TRP A 195 -11.47 -11.63 5.75
C TRP A 195 -11.56 -12.57 4.56
N MET A 196 -10.41 -12.90 3.97
CA MET A 196 -10.32 -14.05 3.10
C MET A 196 -10.52 -15.33 3.93
N THR A 197 -11.37 -16.23 3.43
CA THR A 197 -11.56 -17.59 3.97
C THR A 197 -11.39 -18.57 2.84
N SER A 198 -11.16 -19.86 3.15
CA SER A 198 -11.10 -20.91 2.13
C SER A 198 -12.31 -20.86 1.20
N GLN A 199 -13.53 -20.72 1.74
CA GLN A 199 -14.74 -20.56 0.93
C GLN A 199 -14.75 -19.30 0.03
N THR A 200 -14.19 -18.18 0.49
CA THR A 200 -14.09 -16.96 -0.33
C THR A 200 -12.97 -17.11 -1.38
N ALA A 201 -11.90 -17.82 -1.04
CA ALA A 201 -10.82 -18.17 -1.95
C ALA A 201 -11.31 -19.17 -3.03
N ASP A 202 -12.18 -20.12 -2.69
CA ASP A 202 -12.82 -21.04 -3.64
C ASP A 202 -13.75 -20.29 -4.62
N GLN A 203 -14.36 -19.18 -4.17
CA GLN A 203 -15.12 -18.26 -5.01
C GLN A 203 -14.21 -17.36 -5.88
N ILE A 204 -12.96 -17.17 -5.48
CA ILE A 204 -11.88 -16.72 -6.36
C ILE A 204 -11.43 -17.96 -7.16
N SER A 205 -12.36 -18.53 -7.91
CA SER A 205 -11.99 -19.55 -8.89
C SER A 205 -11.23 -18.82 -9.98
N ILE A 206 -9.93 -19.04 -10.05
CA ILE A 206 -9.19 -18.81 -11.29
C ILE A 206 -9.85 -19.76 -12.28
N THR A 207 -10.75 -19.24 -13.10
CA THR A 207 -11.45 -20.10 -14.05
C THR A 207 -10.44 -20.65 -15.03
N VAL A 208 -10.71 -21.79 -15.65
CA VAL A 208 -9.87 -22.26 -16.77
C VAL A 208 -9.72 -21.16 -17.83
N LEU A 209 -10.72 -20.28 -17.97
CA LEU A 209 -10.64 -19.12 -18.86
C LEU A 209 -9.72 -18.00 -18.33
N ASP A 210 -9.66 -17.78 -17.02
CA ASP A 210 -8.71 -16.85 -16.40
C ASP A 210 -7.29 -17.42 -16.44
N ALA A 211 -7.12 -18.71 -16.16
CA ALA A 211 -5.87 -19.42 -16.33
C ALA A 211 -5.43 -19.43 -17.80
N ILE A 212 -6.33 -19.69 -18.76
CA ILE A 212 -6.04 -19.60 -20.20
C ILE A 212 -5.68 -18.17 -20.57
N LYS A 213 -6.40 -17.15 -20.08
CA LYS A 213 -6.04 -15.75 -20.34
C LYS A 213 -4.71 -15.37 -19.72
N TRP A 214 -4.38 -15.87 -18.53
CA TRP A 214 -3.09 -15.63 -17.89
C TRP A 214 -1.98 -16.36 -18.63
N ILE A 215 -2.24 -17.60 -19.06
CA ILE A 215 -1.35 -18.39 -19.93
C ILE A 215 -1.17 -17.67 -21.27
N ASP A 216 -2.22 -17.16 -21.90
CA ASP A 216 -2.18 -16.42 -23.18
C ASP A 216 -1.45 -15.08 -23.05
N LEU A 217 -1.78 -14.28 -22.02
CA LEU A 217 -1.06 -13.04 -21.67
C LEU A 217 0.41 -13.30 -21.32
N SER A 218 0.71 -14.40 -20.64
CA SER A 218 2.08 -14.84 -20.37
C SER A 218 2.75 -15.26 -21.68
N TRP A 219 2.14 -16.12 -22.49
CA TRP A 219 2.69 -16.62 -23.76
C TRP A 219 2.93 -15.53 -24.81
N GLU A 220 2.13 -14.47 -24.84
CA GLU A 220 2.38 -13.30 -25.70
C GLU A 220 3.69 -12.58 -25.33
N ASN A 221 4.14 -12.70 -24.08
CA ASN A 221 5.34 -12.04 -23.55
C ASN A 221 6.50 -13.00 -23.26
N VAL A 222 6.27 -14.32 -23.34
CA VAL A 222 7.29 -15.35 -23.16
C VAL A 222 8.29 -15.31 -24.33
N THR A 223 9.56 -15.08 -24.01
CA THR A 223 10.63 -15.05 -25.03
C THR A 223 11.04 -16.47 -25.45
N GLU A 224 11.54 -16.61 -26.69
CA GLU A 224 12.10 -17.88 -27.20
C GLU A 224 13.20 -18.46 -26.28
N LYS A 225 13.93 -17.58 -25.60
CA LYS A 225 14.96 -17.93 -24.63
C LYS A 225 14.37 -18.59 -23.37
N THR A 226 13.27 -18.06 -22.86
CA THR A 226 12.53 -18.61 -21.70
C THR A 226 12.01 -20.01 -22.02
N ILE A 227 11.43 -20.21 -23.22
CA ILE A 227 10.98 -21.51 -23.71
C ILE A 227 12.13 -22.53 -23.77
N LYS A 228 13.26 -22.14 -24.38
CA LYS A 228 14.45 -23.01 -24.50
C LYS A 228 15.05 -23.37 -23.15
N ASN A 229 14.96 -22.50 -22.15
CA ASN A 229 15.44 -22.79 -20.80
C ASN A 229 14.52 -23.77 -20.07
N GLY A 230 13.19 -23.68 -20.26
CA GLY A 230 12.23 -24.66 -19.74
C GLY A 230 12.48 -26.10 -20.22
N PHE A 231 12.99 -26.26 -21.44
CA PHE A 231 13.38 -27.57 -22.00
C PHE A 231 14.77 -28.07 -21.56
N ARG A 232 15.60 -27.22 -20.94
CA ARG A 232 16.93 -27.62 -20.40
C ARG A 232 16.87 -28.19 -18.98
N ALA A 233 15.74 -28.02 -18.30
CA ALA A 233 15.49 -28.52 -16.95
C ALA A 233 14.80 -29.91 -16.90
N LEU A 234 14.63 -30.56 -18.06
CA LEU A 234 14.22 -31.97 -18.23
C LEU A 234 15.42 -32.79 -18.69
#